data_AF-A0A1F6S2I3-F1
#
_entry.id   AF-A0A1F6S2I3-F1
#
_cell.length_a   1.000
_cell.length_b   1.000
_cell.length_c   1.000
_cell.angle_alpha   90.00
_cell.angle_beta   90.00
_cell.angle_gamma   90.00
#
_symmetry.space_group_name_H-M   'P 1'
#
loop_
_entity.id
_entity.type
_entity.pdbx_description
1 polymer ?
#
loop_
_entity_poly.entity_id
_entity_poly.type
_entity_poly.pdbx_seq_one_letter_code
_entity_poly.pdbx_strand_id
1 'polypeptide(L)'
;MEVKKYSSSRIQNYRQANGQISQWLRKRLVIRGYAIPFRSIITVLFVFFALLAILYYATFHVIRTRQDSNAAAQKEVKLITERIGKFMELPQGETPTLATVNDREKLEGQQFFLNSRNGDKVLVYPKAKKAILYRPSSGKIIEVANLTSGNRIEAPAEEPALDSPNY
;
A
#
# COMPACT_ATOMS: atom_id res chain seq x y z
N MET A 1 -12.48 -34.14 -85.19
CA MET A 1 -11.90 -33.75 -83.89
C MET A 1 -12.89 -32.79 -83.22
N GLU A 2 -13.52 -33.25 -82.14
CA GLU A 2 -14.56 -32.54 -81.37
C GLU A 2 -14.02 -31.27 -80.70
N VAL A 3 -14.68 -30.14 -80.94
CA VAL A 3 -14.54 -28.95 -80.08
C VAL A 3 -15.71 -28.96 -79.10
N LYS A 4 -15.44 -29.48 -77.89
CA LYS A 4 -16.43 -29.61 -76.81
C LYS A 4 -16.91 -28.26 -76.31
N LYS A 5 -18.22 -28.11 -76.39
CA LYS A 5 -19.09 -27.05 -75.87
C LYS A 5 -19.04 -27.02 -74.33
N TYR A 6 -18.20 -26.16 -73.74
CA TYR A 6 -18.25 -25.84 -72.30
C TYR A 6 -18.22 -24.33 -72.09
N SER A 7 -19.31 -23.68 -72.46
CA SER A 7 -19.60 -22.29 -72.12
C SER A 7 -20.92 -22.25 -71.35
N SER A 8 -20.98 -21.40 -70.34
CA SER A 8 -22.23 -20.86 -69.75
C SER A 8 -22.91 -21.57 -68.56
N SER A 9 -22.19 -22.26 -67.66
CA SER A 9 -22.81 -22.79 -66.42
C SER A 9 -22.14 -22.40 -65.10
N ARG A 10 -21.09 -21.56 -65.09
CA ARG A 10 -20.37 -21.17 -63.85
C ARG A 10 -20.61 -19.74 -63.34
N ILE A 11 -21.44 -18.94 -63.99
CA ILE A 11 -21.66 -17.53 -63.57
C ILE A 11 -23.00 -17.33 -62.83
N GLN A 12 -23.95 -18.27 -62.92
CA GLN A 12 -25.22 -18.13 -62.19
C GLN A 12 -25.16 -18.48 -60.69
N ASN A 13 -24.17 -19.28 -60.26
CA ASN A 13 -24.12 -19.74 -58.87
C ASN A 13 -23.56 -18.74 -57.84
N TYR A 14 -23.02 -17.59 -58.25
CA TYR A 14 -22.56 -16.58 -57.29
C TYR A 14 -23.66 -15.61 -56.82
N ARG A 15 -24.81 -15.53 -57.51
CA ARG A 15 -25.92 -14.66 -57.08
C ARG A 15 -26.88 -15.35 -56.09
N GLN A 16 -26.92 -16.69 -56.06
CA GLN A 16 -27.76 -17.43 -55.11
C GLN A 16 -27.09 -17.72 -53.76
N ALA A 17 -25.75 -17.72 -53.68
CA ALA A 17 -25.04 -17.93 -52.42
C ALA A 17 -25.17 -16.76 -51.42
N ASN A 18 -25.46 -15.54 -51.90
CA ASN A 18 -25.60 -14.36 -51.04
C ASN A 18 -27.00 -14.15 -50.45
N GLY A 19 -28.00 -14.98 -50.80
CA GLY A 19 -29.36 -14.90 -50.26
C GLY A 19 -29.67 -15.87 -49.12
N GLN A 20 -28.83 -16.89 -48.90
CA GLN A 20 -29.07 -17.93 -47.88
C GLN A 20 -28.24 -17.73 -46.59
N ILE A 21 -27.18 -16.93 -46.63
CA ILE A 21 -26.29 -16.70 -45.47
C ILE A 21 -26.94 -15.75 -44.43
N SER A 22 -28.03 -15.06 -44.78
CA SER A 22 -28.73 -14.15 -43.85
C SER A 22 -29.80 -14.80 -42.98
N GLN A 23 -30.08 -16.11 -43.11
CA GLN A 23 -31.14 -16.79 -42.35
C GLN A 23 -30.64 -17.60 -41.14
N TRP A 24 -29.36 -17.96 -41.04
CA TRP A 24 -28.82 -18.69 -39.87
C TRP A 24 -28.11 -17.82 -38.83
N LEU A 25 -27.97 -16.51 -39.06
CA LEU A 25 -27.38 -15.54 -38.12
C LEU A 25 -28.43 -14.78 -37.30
N ARG A 26 -29.60 -15.39 -37.10
CA ARG A 26 -30.56 -15.02 -36.06
C ARG A 26 -30.66 -16.13 -35.02
N LYS A 27 -29.51 -16.59 -34.52
CA LYS A 27 -29.48 -17.20 -33.19
C LYS A 27 -29.78 -16.09 -32.18
N ARG A 28 -31.08 -15.97 -31.91
CA ARG A 28 -31.65 -15.33 -30.74
C ARG A 28 -31.04 -15.99 -29.51
N LEU A 29 -29.86 -15.53 -29.09
CA LEU A 29 -29.38 -15.71 -27.71
C LEU A 29 -30.17 -14.73 -26.84
N VAL A 30 -31.45 -15.07 -26.66
CA VAL A 30 -32.26 -14.49 -25.59
C VAL A 30 -32.01 -15.35 -24.37
N ILE A 31 -31.03 -14.92 -23.57
CA ILE A 31 -30.94 -15.32 -22.17
C ILE A 31 -32.10 -14.56 -21.50
N ARG A 32 -33.21 -15.27 -21.26
CA ARG A 32 -34.33 -14.90 -20.38
C ARG A 32 -34.59 -13.38 -20.20
N GLY A 33 -35.53 -12.83 -20.98
CA GLY A 33 -36.39 -11.73 -20.55
C GLY A 33 -35.92 -10.27 -20.72
N TYR A 34 -34.65 -9.98 -20.96
CA TYR A 34 -34.17 -8.60 -21.15
C TYR A 34 -33.51 -8.39 -22.52
N ALA A 35 -34.16 -7.60 -23.40
CA ALA A 35 -33.54 -7.11 -24.63
C ALA A 35 -32.66 -5.91 -24.29
N ILE A 36 -31.40 -6.14 -23.96
CA ILE A 36 -30.44 -5.06 -23.65
C ILE A 36 -30.05 -4.40 -24.98
N PRO A 37 -30.49 -3.15 -25.26
CA PRO A 37 -30.07 -2.49 -26.49
C PRO A 37 -28.55 -2.28 -26.45
N PHE A 38 -27.89 -2.34 -27.60
CA PHE A 38 -26.43 -2.20 -27.70
C PHE A 38 -25.90 -0.91 -27.01
N ARG A 39 -26.75 0.12 -26.92
CA ARG A 39 -26.53 1.35 -26.17
C ARG A 39 -26.35 1.14 -24.66
N SER A 40 -27.10 0.23 -24.05
CA SER A 40 -26.96 -0.09 -22.63
C SER A 40 -25.66 -0.82 -22.33
N ILE A 41 -25.13 -1.61 -23.27
CA ILE A 41 -23.82 -2.26 -23.12
C ILE A 41 -22.70 -1.19 -23.08
N ILE A 42 -22.79 -0.18 -23.95
CA ILE A 42 -21.84 0.95 -23.98
C ILE A 42 -21.89 1.74 -22.66
N THR A 43 -23.10 2.01 -22.13
CA THR A 43 -23.25 2.73 -20.86
C THR A 43 -22.67 1.93 -19.68
N VAL A 44 -22.93 0.63 -19.61
CA VAL A 44 -22.37 -0.23 -18.55
C VAL A 44 -20.85 -0.29 -18.63
N LEU A 45 -20.29 -0.37 -19.85
CA LEU A 45 -18.85 -0.34 -20.06
C LEU A 45 -18.24 1.00 -19.61
N PHE A 46 -18.89 2.12 -19.93
CA PHE A 46 -18.44 3.45 -19.52
C PHE A 46 -18.44 3.61 -17.99
N VAL A 47 -19.50 3.15 -17.32
CA VAL A 47 -19.59 3.15 -15.84
C VAL A 47 -18.52 2.26 -15.23
N PHE A 48 -18.24 1.10 -15.84
CA PHE A 48 -17.17 0.21 -15.40
C PHE A 48 -15.78 0.84 -15.51
N PHE A 49 -15.47 1.51 -16.63
CA PHE A 49 -14.20 2.25 -16.79
C PHE A 49 -14.09 3.45 -15.85
N ALA A 50 -15.19 4.18 -15.62
CA ALA A 50 -15.23 5.27 -14.64
C ALA A 50 -14.94 4.76 -13.22
N LEU A 51 -15.50 3.61 -12.84
CA LEU A 51 -15.26 2.99 -11.54
C LEU A 51 -13.80 2.55 -11.38
N LEU A 52 -13.21 1.94 -12.41
CA LEU A 52 -11.78 1.59 -12.44
C LEU A 52 -10.88 2.82 -12.33
N ALA A 53 -11.21 3.91 -13.04
CA ALA A 53 -10.46 5.16 -12.96
C ALA A 53 -10.50 5.78 -11.56
N ILE A 54 -11.65 5.72 -10.87
CA ILE A 54 -11.79 6.19 -9.48
C ILE A 54 -10.94 5.33 -8.53
N LEU A 55 -10.99 4.00 -8.65
CA LEU A 55 -10.18 3.10 -7.83
C LEU A 55 -8.67 3.28 -8.09
N TYR A 56 -8.28 3.48 -9.35
CA TYR A 56 -6.91 3.79 -9.74
C TYR A 56 -6.45 5.14 -9.18
N TYR A 57 -7.28 6.18 -9.27
CA TYR A 57 -6.96 7.51 -8.75
C TYR A 57 -6.82 7.52 -7.22
N ALA A 58 -7.70 6.80 -6.51
CA ALA A 58 -7.63 6.67 -5.05
C ALA A 58 -6.36 5.94 -4.59
N THR A 59 -5.98 4.84 -5.27
CA THR A 59 -4.74 4.11 -4.95
C THR A 59 -3.50 4.95 -5.27
N PHE A 60 -3.51 5.70 -6.37
CA PHE A 60 -2.39 6.55 -6.79
C PHE A 60 -2.14 7.76 -5.86
N HIS A 61 -3.19 8.41 -5.35
CA HIS A 61 -3.05 9.50 -4.36
C HIS A 61 -2.47 9.02 -3.03
N VAL A 62 -2.86 7.83 -2.57
CA VAL A 62 -2.31 7.23 -1.34
C VAL A 62 -0.83 6.87 -1.53
N ILE A 63 -0.43 6.36 -2.69
CA ILE A 63 0.97 6.00 -2.97
C ILE A 63 1.88 7.24 -3.02
N ARG A 64 1.44 8.34 -3.65
CA ARG A 64 2.21 9.61 -3.67
C ARG A 64 2.38 10.21 -2.27
N THR A 65 1.31 10.24 -1.49
CA THR A 65 1.35 10.73 -0.10
C THR A 65 2.26 9.87 0.79
N ARG A 66 2.29 8.54 0.57
CA ARG A 66 3.21 7.62 1.27
C ARG A 66 4.65 7.77 0.82
N GLN A 67 4.92 8.08 -0.45
CA GLN A 67 6.28 8.27 -0.95
C GLN A 67 6.88 9.57 -0.38
N ASP A 68 6.10 10.65 -0.33
CA ASP A 68 6.49 11.91 0.32
C ASP A 68 6.65 11.75 1.84
N SER A 69 5.74 11.03 2.49
CA SER A 69 5.82 10.74 3.93
C SER A 69 7.05 9.89 4.30
N ASN A 70 7.41 8.90 3.48
CA ASN A 70 8.62 8.10 3.71
C ASN A 70 9.90 8.91 3.46
N ALA A 71 9.92 9.75 2.42
CA ALA A 71 11.04 10.63 2.16
C ALA A 71 11.23 11.68 3.27
N ALA A 72 10.15 12.21 3.83
CA ALA A 72 10.19 13.14 4.96
C ALA A 72 10.71 12.46 6.23
N ALA A 73 10.21 11.26 6.57
CA ALA A 73 10.68 10.49 7.71
C ALA A 73 12.18 10.15 7.60
N GLN A 74 12.64 9.70 6.43
CA GLN A 74 14.06 9.41 6.19
C GLN A 74 14.95 10.66 6.33
N LYS A 75 14.48 11.82 5.86
CA LYS A 75 15.17 13.10 6.06
C LYS A 75 15.26 13.47 7.55
N GLU A 76 14.18 13.29 8.31
CA GLU A 76 14.15 13.58 9.75
C GLU A 76 15.17 12.70 10.50
N VAL A 77 15.17 11.39 10.24
CA VAL A 77 16.15 10.46 10.83
C VAL A 77 17.58 10.94 10.54
N LYS A 78 17.89 11.22 9.27
CA LYS A 78 19.23 11.66 8.85
C LYS A 78 19.66 12.95 9.56
N LEU A 79 18.77 13.95 9.62
CA LEU A 79 19.05 15.23 10.28
C LEU A 79 19.31 15.06 11.78
N ILE A 80 18.51 14.23 12.45
CA ILE A 80 18.67 13.98 13.89
C ILE A 80 19.96 13.20 14.15
N THR A 81 20.23 12.14 13.39
CA THR A 81 21.48 11.38 13.48
C THR A 81 22.71 12.27 13.27
N GLU A 82 22.68 13.16 12.27
CA GLU A 82 23.77 14.11 12.03
C GLU A 82 23.96 15.09 13.20
N ARG A 83 22.87 15.60 13.78
CA ARG A 83 22.95 16.48 14.96
C ARG A 83 23.54 15.77 16.16
N ILE A 84 23.10 14.54 16.44
CA ILE A 84 23.62 13.75 17.56
C ILE A 84 25.09 13.38 17.33
N GLY A 85 25.47 13.08 16.08
CA GLY A 85 26.85 12.78 15.69
C GLY A 85 27.85 13.91 15.93
N LYS A 86 27.38 15.15 16.14
CA LYS A 86 28.25 16.27 16.57
C LYS A 86 28.60 16.24 18.06
N PHE A 87 27.81 15.54 18.86
CA PHE A 87 27.95 15.49 20.32
C PHE A 87 28.49 14.15 20.83
N MET A 88 28.36 13.08 20.06
CA MET A 88 28.88 11.76 20.41
C MET A 88 29.15 10.90 19.18
N GLU A 89 30.03 9.91 19.33
CA GLU A 89 30.21 8.87 18.32
C GLU A 89 28.98 7.96 18.22
N LEU A 90 28.51 7.76 17.00
CA LEU A 90 27.34 6.94 16.69
C LEU A 90 27.74 5.63 16.01
N PRO A 91 26.98 4.54 16.23
CA PRO A 91 27.18 3.29 15.52
C PRO A 91 27.13 3.48 14.00
N GLN A 92 28.13 2.92 13.31
CA GLN A 92 28.27 2.98 11.86
C GLN A 92 27.75 1.68 11.21
N GLY A 93 27.33 1.75 9.95
CA GLY A 93 26.88 0.56 9.20
C GLY A 93 25.44 0.12 9.49
N GLU A 94 24.65 0.95 10.17
CA GLU A 94 23.20 0.76 10.32
C GLU A 94 22.44 2.09 10.34
N THR A 95 21.15 2.03 10.01
CA THR A 95 20.23 3.17 10.13
C THR A 95 19.39 2.98 11.38
N PRO A 96 19.35 3.95 12.32
CA PRO A 96 18.56 3.82 13.53
C PRO A 96 17.07 3.91 13.23
N THR A 97 16.27 3.23 14.05
CA THR A 97 14.82 3.44 14.09
C THR A 97 14.51 4.63 14.97
N LEU A 98 13.70 5.55 14.47
CA LEU A 98 13.27 6.74 15.20
C LEU A 98 11.86 6.54 15.76
N ALA A 99 11.69 6.72 17.06
CA ALA A 99 10.40 6.78 17.74
C ALA A 99 10.21 8.13 18.42
N THR A 100 8.96 8.52 18.65
CA THR A 100 8.62 9.75 19.40
C THR A 100 7.96 9.35 20.71
N VAL A 101 8.39 9.96 21.82
CA VAL A 101 7.73 9.84 23.11
C VAL A 101 6.42 10.62 23.03
N ASN A 102 5.30 9.93 22.86
CA ASN A 102 3.99 10.57 22.78
C ASN A 102 3.37 10.75 24.18
N ASP A 103 3.65 9.81 25.07
CA ASP A 103 3.04 9.71 26.39
C ASP A 103 4.09 9.23 27.39
N ARG A 104 4.69 10.18 28.11
CA ARG A 104 5.72 9.94 29.14
C ARG A 104 5.17 9.08 30.28
N GLU A 105 3.92 9.28 30.67
CA GLU A 105 3.34 8.64 31.87
C GLU A 105 3.33 7.10 31.71
N LYS A 106 3.07 6.63 30.49
CA LYS A 106 3.14 5.19 30.14
C LYS A 106 4.54 4.60 30.17
N LEU A 107 5.58 5.42 30.31
CA LEU A 107 6.98 5.01 30.28
C LEU A 107 7.70 5.22 31.62
N GLU A 108 7.00 5.66 32.67
CA GLU A 108 7.58 6.00 33.97
C GLU A 108 8.26 4.81 34.68
N GLY A 109 7.90 3.57 34.34
CA GLY A 109 8.53 2.36 34.87
C GLY A 109 9.92 2.06 34.29
N GLN A 110 10.39 2.82 33.30
CA GLN A 110 11.65 2.56 32.61
C GLN A 110 12.67 3.66 32.93
N GLN A 111 13.82 3.27 33.50
CA GLN A 111 14.86 4.22 33.90
C GLN A 111 15.35 5.10 32.74
N PHE A 112 15.36 4.56 31.52
CA PHE A 112 15.73 5.29 30.30
C PHE A 112 14.83 6.50 29.99
N PHE A 113 13.57 6.48 30.46
CA PHE A 113 12.58 7.52 30.16
C PHE A 113 12.32 8.48 31.33
N LEU A 114 13.02 8.35 32.47
CA LEU A 114 12.80 9.18 33.67
C LEU A 114 12.83 10.68 33.38
N ASN A 115 13.81 11.12 32.57
CA ASN A 115 14.02 12.52 32.22
C ASN A 115 13.38 12.92 30.88
N SER A 116 12.59 12.02 30.28
CA SER A 116 11.93 12.25 28.99
C SER A 116 10.73 13.18 29.11
N ARG A 117 10.35 13.78 27.99
CA ARG A 117 9.16 14.62 27.81
C ARG A 117 8.43 14.22 26.54
N ASN A 118 7.14 14.52 26.47
CA ASN A 118 6.37 14.34 25.25
C ASN A 118 7.00 15.16 24.11
N GLY A 119 7.19 14.53 22.96
CA GLY A 119 7.89 15.08 21.81
C GLY A 119 9.39 14.80 21.76
N ASP A 120 9.98 14.20 22.81
CA ASP A 120 11.36 13.70 22.73
C ASP A 120 11.46 12.54 21.71
N LYS A 121 12.63 12.41 21.10
CA LYS A 121 12.90 11.47 20.02
C LYS A 121 13.84 10.38 20.53
N VAL A 122 13.52 9.13 20.24
CA VAL A 122 14.33 7.96 20.61
C VAL A 122 14.93 7.38 19.34
N LEU A 123 16.25 7.27 19.30
CA LEU A 123 16.97 6.56 18.25
C LEU A 123 17.38 5.20 18.78
N VAL A 124 16.97 4.15 18.09
CA VAL A 124 17.24 2.76 18.46
C VAL A 124 18.16 2.15 17.40
N TYR A 125 19.32 1.69 17.84
CA TYR A 125 20.32 0.97 17.06
C TYR A 125 20.26 -0.52 17.41
N PRO A 126 19.52 -1.32 16.64
CA PRO A 126 19.29 -2.72 16.98
C PRO A 126 20.54 -3.58 16.88
N LYS A 127 21.45 -3.33 15.92
CA LYS A 127 22.69 -4.13 15.79
C LYS A 127 23.69 -3.77 16.88
N ALA A 128 23.91 -2.49 17.14
CA ALA A 128 24.79 -2.03 18.20
C ALA A 128 24.17 -2.12 19.61
N LYS A 129 22.90 -2.53 19.71
CA LYS A 129 22.14 -2.64 20.96
C LYS A 129 22.21 -1.35 21.78
N LYS A 130 21.90 -0.21 21.17
CA LYS A 130 21.97 1.10 21.81
C LYS A 130 20.69 1.90 21.58
N ALA A 131 20.22 2.59 22.59
CA ALA A 131 19.13 3.55 22.51
C ALA A 131 19.61 4.93 22.98
N ILE A 132 19.18 5.97 22.27
CA ILE A 132 19.56 7.36 22.53
C ILE A 132 18.29 8.19 22.58
N LEU A 133 18.05 8.86 23.71
CA LEU A 133 16.96 9.81 23.89
C LEU A 133 17.47 11.21 23.60
N TYR A 134 16.85 11.89 22.64
CA TYR A 134 17.21 13.22 22.16
C TYR A 134 16.01 14.16 22.24
N ARG A 135 16.25 15.39 22.67
CA ARG A 135 15.23 16.44 22.73
C ARG A 135 15.43 17.46 21.62
N PRO A 136 14.63 17.44 20.54
CA PRO A 136 14.79 18.37 19.42
C PRO A 136 14.65 19.84 19.79
N SER A 137 13.80 20.16 20.76
CA SER A 137 13.52 21.54 21.18
C SER A 137 14.72 22.24 21.83
N SER A 138 15.59 21.48 22.49
CA SER A 138 16.80 22.00 23.16
C SER A 138 18.11 21.57 22.48
N GLY A 139 18.02 20.65 21.51
CA GLY A 139 19.18 20.08 20.84
C GLY A 139 20.04 19.17 21.71
N LYS A 140 19.52 18.66 22.84
CA LYS A 140 20.29 17.91 23.84
C LYS A 140 20.02 16.42 23.77
N ILE A 141 21.07 15.63 24.02
CA ILE A 141 20.94 14.21 24.37
C ILE A 141 20.52 14.15 25.84
N ILE A 142 19.40 13.49 26.09
CA ILE A 142 18.82 13.38 27.43
C ILE A 142 19.32 12.12 28.12
N GLU A 143 19.39 10.99 27.41
CA GLU A 143 19.79 9.71 28.00
C GLU A 143 20.37 8.77 26.93
N VAL A 144 21.28 7.89 27.32
CA VAL A 144 21.85 6.86 26.44
C VAL A 144 21.89 5.53 27.19
N ALA A 145 21.26 4.50 26.63
CA ALA A 145 21.23 3.17 27.23
C ALA A 145 21.69 2.09 26.25
N ASN A 146 22.20 0.99 26.81
CA ASN A 146 22.43 -0.24 26.05
C ASN A 146 21.18 -1.14 26.15
N LEU A 147 20.79 -1.73 25.03
CA LEU A 147 19.68 -2.66 24.93
C LEU A 147 20.17 -4.06 25.33
N THR A 148 20.11 -4.37 26.62
CA THR A 148 20.30 -5.75 27.10
C THR A 148 18.96 -6.48 27.06
N SER A 149 18.98 -7.79 26.86
CA SER A 149 17.77 -8.64 26.75
C SER A 149 16.89 -8.67 28.01
N GLY A 150 17.26 -7.94 29.08
CA GLY A 150 16.47 -7.77 30.30
C GLY A 150 15.73 -6.43 30.41
N ASN A 151 15.98 -5.47 29.51
CA ASN A 151 15.27 -4.17 29.48
C ASN A 151 14.30 -4.16 28.29
N ARG A 152 13.25 -4.99 28.37
CA ARG A 152 12.22 -5.11 27.34
C ARG A 152 11.38 -3.83 27.36
N ILE A 153 11.51 -2.99 26.33
CA ILE A 153 10.54 -1.91 26.07
C ILE A 153 9.30 -2.60 25.52
N GLU A 154 8.47 -3.13 26.41
CA GLU A 154 7.17 -3.70 26.07
C GLU A 154 6.21 -2.54 25.77
N ALA A 155 5.61 -2.56 24.58
CA ALA A 155 4.39 -1.79 24.34
C ALA A 155 3.36 -2.21 25.41
N PRO A 156 2.55 -1.28 25.96
CA PRO A 156 1.59 -1.57 27.01
C PRO A 156 0.78 -2.82 26.65
N ALA A 157 0.97 -3.88 27.42
CA ALA A 157 0.21 -5.10 27.30
C ALA A 157 -1.26 -4.74 27.50
N GLU A 158 -2.10 -5.15 26.54
CA GLU A 158 -3.53 -5.30 26.76
C GLU A 158 -3.72 -6.05 28.09
N GLU A 159 -4.37 -5.36 29.01
CA GLU A 159 -4.72 -5.83 30.34
C GLU A 159 -5.34 -7.22 30.21
N PRO A 160 -4.76 -8.28 30.81
CA PRO A 160 -5.37 -9.60 30.77
C PRO A 160 -6.71 -9.49 31.49
N ALA A 161 -7.79 -9.64 30.72
CA ALA A 161 -9.14 -9.76 31.26
C ALA A 161 -9.12 -10.77 32.41
N LEU A 162 -9.51 -10.31 33.59
CA LEU A 162 -9.64 -11.09 34.82
C LEU A 162 -10.46 -12.35 34.53
N ASP A 163 -9.78 -13.48 34.38
CA ASP A 163 -10.40 -14.80 34.43
C ASP A 163 -10.89 -14.98 35.87
N SER A 164 -12.19 -14.80 36.05
CA SER A 164 -12.87 -14.91 37.33
C SER A 164 -12.88 -16.38 37.73
N PRO A 165 -12.33 -16.78 38.88
CA PRO A 165 -12.41 -18.17 39.31
C PRO A 165 -13.88 -18.49 39.63
N ASN A 166 -14.48 -19.37 38.83
CA ASN A 166 -15.76 -20.00 39.14
C ASN A 166 -15.64 -20.72 40.48
N TYR A 167 -16.49 -20.34 41.44
CA TYR A 167 -16.79 -21.12 42.63
C TYR A 167 -18.28 -21.48 42.61
#